data_AF-A0A7U9T1J4-F1
#
_entry.id   AF-A0A7U9T1J4-F1
#
_cell.length_a   1.000
_cell.length_b   1.000
_cell.length_c   1.000
_cell.angle_alpha   90.00
_cell.angle_beta   90.00
_cell.angle_gamma   90.00
#
_symmetry.space_group_name_H-M   'P 1'
#
loop_
_entity.id
_entity.type
_entity.pdbx_description
1 polymer ?
#
loop_
_entity_poly.entity_id
_entity_poly.type
_entity_poly.pdbx_seq_one_letter_code
_entity_poly.pdbx_strand_id
1 'polypeptide(L)'
;MKKKIFSLLLVSALSLSVLAGCGSEPANSSQPADDSQSGAQSEQSEQPEQSQEPADDSQSAGGKQYEGVELTMWSMWTSAEPQAQVIQEAAAAFEEQTGAKITIEWKGRDINTVLSASLEAGDKFDIYEDDYKRIAQIYADYTLDLTDMAKAVNYDSFSYPCLNNQVIEWVGHLNSIVEQPQVGGIFYDKDAFANAGVSAEPKTWAEFLDACQKIKDSGVGPIAQDDAYCDFAFYHQLVRHLGEEKIGELSMNGGWTGSAAETAAQEIIDLVNNGYFADGVPDAFPSSENKIGFGQAAMIVCANYVTAEVNNNTGTEVNWGLFNYPAVDGGVENSAAYAGANSLAITSYSQNPQAAFDFIMLLTTGEFDQKMADTAKQIPADTRNTAPAVLNGTVETLLAADAPMSWCGGLYENADLKSEIKDRCMKLFEGKFATGADFCKSMDELY
;
A
#
# COMPACT_ATOMS: atom_id res chain seq x y z
N MET A 1 48.61 0.02 -23.40
CA MET A 1 48.79 -0.94 -24.53
C MET A 1 47.84 -2.11 -24.35
N LYS A 2 47.15 -2.57 -25.43
CA LYS A 2 46.55 -3.92 -25.64
C LYS A 2 45.48 -4.41 -24.61
N LYS A 3 44.19 -4.60 -24.97
CA LYS A 3 43.54 -5.68 -25.78
C LYS A 3 43.37 -7.01 -24.99
N LYS A 4 42.29 -7.83 -25.04
CA LYS A 4 41.01 -8.00 -25.82
C LYS A 4 39.90 -8.51 -24.83
N ILE A 5 38.56 -8.56 -25.06
CA ILE A 5 37.61 -8.94 -26.15
C ILE A 5 37.46 -10.46 -26.44
N PHE A 6 36.19 -10.90 -26.58
CA PHE A 6 35.59 -12.20 -27.02
C PHE A 6 35.21 -13.18 -25.89
N SER A 7 34.08 -13.92 -25.97
CA SER A 7 33.38 -14.44 -27.17
C SER A 7 31.83 -14.43 -27.15
N LEU A 8 31.22 -14.38 -28.34
CA LEU A 8 29.85 -14.86 -28.60
C LEU A 8 29.79 -16.40 -28.62
N LEU A 9 28.59 -16.97 -28.47
CA LEU A 9 28.24 -18.30 -28.96
C LEU A 9 26.83 -18.31 -29.57
N LEU A 10 26.72 -18.75 -30.82
CA LEU A 10 25.44 -19.03 -31.49
C LEU A 10 24.93 -20.41 -31.05
N VAL A 11 23.60 -20.55 -30.93
CA VAL A 11 22.92 -21.84 -31.18
C VAL A 11 21.78 -21.60 -32.15
N SER A 12 21.73 -22.43 -33.18
CA SER A 12 20.68 -22.45 -34.21
C SER A 12 20.08 -23.85 -34.29
N ALA A 13 18.76 -23.96 -34.18
CA ALA A 13 18.02 -25.16 -34.53
C ALA A 13 16.65 -24.79 -35.12
N LEU A 14 16.26 -25.46 -36.19
CA LEU A 14 15.04 -25.20 -36.98
C LEU A 14 13.87 -26.10 -36.54
N SER A 15 12.69 -25.79 -37.12
CA SER A 15 11.54 -26.69 -37.40
C SER A 15 10.49 -26.83 -36.27
N LEU A 16 9.19 -26.96 -36.56
CA LEU A 16 8.46 -27.10 -37.84
C LEU A 16 7.02 -26.53 -37.72
N SER A 17 6.37 -26.22 -38.85
CA SER A 17 5.09 -25.49 -38.93
C SER A 17 3.86 -26.36 -39.21
N VAL A 18 2.76 -26.07 -38.51
CA VAL A 18 1.31 -26.07 -38.86
C VAL A 18 0.83 -26.90 -40.10
N LEU A 19 -0.17 -27.79 -39.92
CA LEU A 19 -1.53 -27.71 -40.55
C LEU A 19 -2.41 -28.98 -40.45
N ALA A 20 -3.68 -28.74 -40.07
CA ALA A 20 -4.95 -29.35 -40.53
C ALA A 20 -5.19 -30.89 -40.55
N GLY A 21 -6.37 -31.29 -40.01
CA GLY A 21 -7.03 -32.58 -40.26
C GLY A 21 -8.44 -32.64 -39.65
N CYS A 22 -9.49 -32.78 -40.48
CA CYS A 22 -10.91 -32.72 -40.08
C CYS A 22 -11.61 -34.10 -40.09
N GLY A 23 -12.76 -34.20 -39.39
CA GLY A 23 -13.82 -35.23 -39.58
C GLY A 23 -14.29 -35.88 -38.25
N SER A 24 -15.55 -35.78 -37.79
CA SER A 24 -16.84 -36.30 -38.32
C SER A 24 -16.95 -37.84 -38.23
N GLU A 25 -18.02 -38.50 -37.72
CA GLU A 25 -19.38 -38.10 -37.29
C GLU A 25 -20.04 -39.26 -36.43
N PRO A 26 -21.37 -39.39 -36.12
CA PRO A 26 -21.82 -39.79 -34.77
C PRO A 26 -22.88 -40.94 -34.68
N ALA A 27 -23.61 -41.00 -33.54
CA ALA A 27 -24.85 -41.76 -33.24
C ALA A 27 -24.68 -43.30 -33.01
N ASN A 28 -25.52 -44.05 -32.28
CA ASN A 28 -26.85 -43.85 -31.65
C ASN A 28 -27.06 -44.97 -30.56
N SER A 29 -28.09 -45.09 -29.70
CA SER A 29 -29.34 -44.36 -29.44
C SER A 29 -29.97 -44.68 -28.05
N SER A 30 -30.99 -43.90 -27.65
CA SER A 30 -32.25 -44.31 -27.00
C SER A 30 -32.33 -44.93 -25.57
N GLN A 31 -32.77 -44.08 -24.63
CA GLN A 31 -33.81 -44.32 -23.59
C GLN A 31 -35.19 -44.63 -24.22
N PRO A 32 -36.32 -44.93 -23.51
CA PRO A 32 -36.75 -44.49 -22.16
C PRO A 32 -37.31 -45.60 -21.20
N ALA A 33 -37.39 -45.38 -19.87
CA ALA A 33 -38.59 -45.09 -19.03
C ALA A 33 -39.68 -46.20 -18.99
N ASP A 34 -40.49 -46.39 -17.95
CA ASP A 34 -40.79 -45.56 -16.76
C ASP A 34 -41.39 -46.39 -15.58
N ASP A 35 -41.77 -45.68 -14.50
CA ASP A 35 -42.91 -45.92 -13.59
C ASP A 35 -42.81 -46.84 -12.34
N SER A 36 -42.66 -46.18 -11.17
CA SER A 36 -43.57 -46.15 -9.99
C SER A 36 -43.99 -47.47 -9.25
N GLN A 37 -44.50 -47.49 -7.99
CA GLN A 37 -44.98 -46.43 -7.08
C GLN A 37 -45.03 -46.86 -5.58
N SER A 38 -44.87 -45.90 -4.65
CA SER A 38 -45.48 -45.80 -3.29
C SER A 38 -45.11 -46.77 -2.14
N GLY A 39 -45.16 -46.22 -0.91
CA GLY A 39 -45.22 -46.98 0.35
C GLY A 39 -44.63 -46.21 1.54
N ALA A 40 -45.47 -45.58 2.37
CA ALA A 40 -45.04 -44.83 3.57
C ALA A 40 -45.44 -45.56 4.88
N GLN A 41 -44.70 -45.32 5.97
CA GLN A 41 -45.19 -44.71 7.24
C GLN A 41 -44.56 -45.26 8.54
N SER A 42 -44.15 -44.32 9.42
CA SER A 42 -44.00 -44.35 10.91
C SER A 42 -43.04 -45.31 11.66
N GLU A 43 -42.12 -44.70 12.44
CA GLU A 43 -41.83 -44.85 13.91
C GLU A 43 -42.00 -46.24 14.57
N GLN A 44 -41.09 -46.75 15.44
CA GLN A 44 -40.52 -46.13 16.65
C GLN A 44 -39.33 -46.95 17.23
N SER A 45 -38.67 -46.41 18.26
CA SER A 45 -37.45 -46.83 18.98
C SER A 45 -37.42 -48.25 19.58
N GLU A 46 -36.22 -48.87 19.65
CA GLU A 46 -35.65 -49.50 20.88
C GLU A 46 -34.18 -49.97 20.71
N GLN A 47 -33.38 -49.79 21.77
CA GLN A 47 -32.00 -50.28 22.02
C GLN A 47 -32.01 -50.66 23.53
N PRO A 48 -31.30 -51.69 24.08
CA PRO A 48 -29.93 -52.10 23.71
C PRO A 48 -29.55 -53.60 23.79
N GLU A 49 -28.37 -53.94 23.26
CA GLU A 49 -27.52 -54.93 23.94
C GLU A 49 -26.00 -54.66 23.76
N GLN A 50 -25.33 -54.64 24.92
CA GLN A 50 -23.89 -54.72 25.20
C GLN A 50 -23.28 -56.06 24.71
N SER A 51 -21.97 -56.29 24.48
CA SER A 51 -20.73 -55.49 24.57
C SER A 51 -19.66 -56.17 23.70
N GLN A 52 -18.74 -55.42 23.11
CA GLN A 52 -17.37 -55.87 22.84
C GLN A 52 -16.42 -54.67 22.90
N GLU A 53 -15.47 -54.68 23.84
CA GLU A 53 -14.37 -53.71 23.89
C GLU A 53 -13.43 -53.91 22.69
N PRO A 54 -12.80 -52.82 22.25
CA PRO A 54 -11.36 -52.86 21.99
C PRO A 54 -10.61 -51.81 22.81
N ALA A 55 -9.56 -52.28 23.47
CA ALA A 55 -8.29 -51.63 23.77
C ALA A 55 -8.26 -50.09 23.98
N ASP A 56 -7.94 -49.71 25.23
CA ASP A 56 -7.14 -48.53 25.54
C ASP A 56 -5.80 -48.62 24.78
N ASP A 57 -5.53 -47.66 23.90
CA ASP A 57 -4.24 -47.51 23.21
C ASP A 57 -3.84 -46.03 23.21
N SER A 58 -3.48 -45.56 24.41
CA SER A 58 -2.97 -44.22 24.65
C SER A 58 -1.49 -44.09 24.27
N GLN A 59 -1.20 -43.85 22.98
CA GLN A 59 0.10 -43.28 22.58
C GLN A 59 0.01 -42.38 21.34
N SER A 60 0.48 -41.13 21.48
CA SER A 60 0.35 -40.10 20.45
C SER A 60 1.25 -40.34 19.24
N ALA A 61 0.71 -40.09 18.06
CA ALA A 61 1.47 -39.75 16.86
C ALA A 61 1.37 -38.23 16.64
N GLY A 62 2.00 -37.45 17.53
CA GLY A 62 1.92 -35.99 17.54
C GLY A 62 2.86 -35.36 16.51
N GLY A 63 2.37 -35.19 15.28
CA GLY A 63 2.94 -34.24 14.32
C GLY A 63 2.41 -32.82 14.57
N LYS A 64 3.12 -31.79 14.08
CA LYS A 64 2.63 -30.41 14.16
C LYS A 64 1.57 -30.12 13.07
N GLN A 65 0.73 -29.10 13.27
CA GLN A 65 -0.45 -28.79 12.44
C GLN A 65 -0.18 -28.71 10.93
N TYR A 66 0.98 -28.18 10.54
CA TYR A 66 1.41 -27.98 9.15
C TYR A 66 2.78 -28.65 8.87
N GLU A 67 3.08 -29.75 9.55
CA GLU A 67 4.34 -30.48 9.35
C GLU A 67 4.49 -30.96 7.90
N GLY A 68 5.56 -30.50 7.24
CA GLY A 68 5.83 -30.79 5.83
C GLY A 68 5.23 -29.80 4.83
N VAL A 69 4.53 -28.76 5.28
CA VAL A 69 4.16 -27.61 4.45
C VAL A 69 5.40 -26.74 4.21
N GLU A 70 5.67 -26.41 2.96
CA GLU A 70 6.62 -25.36 2.58
C GLU A 70 5.83 -24.21 1.91
N LEU A 71 6.13 -22.98 2.31
CA LEU A 71 5.58 -21.75 1.75
C LEU A 71 6.71 -20.85 1.26
N THR A 72 6.51 -20.16 0.15
CA THR A 72 7.42 -19.10 -0.32
C THR A 72 6.74 -17.74 -0.23
N MET A 73 7.37 -16.78 0.44
CA MET A 73 6.94 -15.40 0.58
C MET A 73 7.87 -14.49 -0.24
N TRP A 74 7.29 -13.62 -1.08
CA TRP A 74 8.02 -12.55 -1.78
C TRP A 74 7.86 -11.23 -1.03
N SER A 75 8.95 -10.72 -0.47
CA SER A 75 8.94 -9.50 0.33
C SER A 75 9.43 -8.29 -0.46
N MET A 76 8.75 -7.16 -0.30
CA MET A 76 9.13 -5.84 -0.82
C MET A 76 10.27 -5.18 -0.02
N TRP A 77 10.62 -5.74 1.14
CA TRP A 77 11.74 -5.29 1.97
C TRP A 77 13.07 -5.87 1.47
N THR A 78 14.16 -5.20 1.83
CA THR A 78 15.51 -5.78 1.81
C THR A 78 15.83 -6.41 3.16
N SER A 79 16.69 -7.43 3.18
CA SER A 79 17.06 -8.15 4.42
C SER A 79 17.82 -7.31 5.46
N ALA A 80 18.09 -6.04 5.20
CA ALA A 80 18.71 -5.10 6.12
C ALA A 80 17.70 -4.13 6.78
N GLU A 81 16.47 -4.04 6.27
CA GLU A 81 15.43 -3.17 6.80
C GLU A 81 14.82 -3.74 8.10
N PRO A 82 14.30 -2.87 9.01
CA PRO A 82 13.73 -3.30 10.29
C PRO A 82 12.61 -4.35 10.16
N GLN A 83 11.77 -4.23 9.13
CA GLN A 83 10.67 -5.14 8.81
C GLN A 83 11.16 -6.57 8.60
N ALA A 84 12.25 -6.74 7.85
CA ALA A 84 12.81 -8.05 7.52
C ALA A 84 13.22 -8.84 8.78
N GLN A 85 13.63 -8.15 9.85
CA GLN A 85 13.96 -8.78 11.13
C GLN A 85 12.72 -9.41 11.77
N VAL A 86 11.60 -8.67 11.78
CA VAL A 86 10.34 -9.14 12.38
C VAL A 86 9.70 -10.26 11.55
N ILE A 87 9.71 -10.16 10.22
CA ILE A 87 9.22 -11.21 9.32
C ILE A 87 10.03 -12.51 9.50
N GLN A 88 11.35 -12.42 9.63
CA GLN A 88 12.22 -13.59 9.89
C GLN A 88 11.93 -14.24 11.25
N GLU A 89 11.69 -13.45 12.29
CA GLU A 89 11.32 -13.98 13.61
C GLU A 89 9.91 -14.61 13.62
N ALA A 90 8.94 -13.98 12.95
CA ALA A 90 7.60 -14.54 12.78
C ALA A 90 7.64 -15.87 12.02
N ALA A 91 8.44 -15.95 10.94
CA ALA A 91 8.64 -17.17 10.17
C ALA A 91 9.24 -18.31 11.01
N ALA A 92 10.27 -18.01 11.81
CA ALA A 92 10.89 -18.98 12.71
C ALA A 92 9.91 -19.46 13.81
N ALA A 93 9.13 -18.54 14.37
CA ALA A 93 8.10 -18.88 15.36
C ALA A 93 6.96 -19.71 14.75
N PHE A 94 6.55 -19.44 13.51
CA PHE A 94 5.55 -20.23 12.80
C PHE A 94 6.05 -21.65 12.52
N GLU A 95 7.31 -21.83 12.15
CA GLU A 95 7.94 -23.16 11.99
C GLU A 95 8.05 -23.90 13.34
N GLU A 96 8.40 -23.19 14.43
CA GLU A 96 8.42 -23.77 15.77
C GLU A 96 7.01 -24.21 16.23
N GLN A 97 5.98 -23.41 16.00
CA GLN A 97 4.60 -23.70 16.42
C GLN A 97 3.91 -24.75 15.54
N THR A 98 4.01 -24.62 14.22
CA THR A 98 3.15 -25.36 13.26
C THR A 98 3.90 -26.40 12.43
N GLY A 99 5.22 -26.29 12.29
CA GLY A 99 6.02 -27.18 11.43
C GLY A 99 5.97 -26.84 9.94
N ALA A 100 5.25 -25.77 9.54
CA ALA A 100 5.38 -25.19 8.21
C ALA A 100 6.68 -24.39 8.12
N LYS A 101 7.39 -24.53 7.01
CA LYS A 101 8.62 -23.79 6.73
C LYS A 101 8.36 -22.65 5.77
N ILE A 102 8.75 -21.44 6.15
CA ILE A 102 8.63 -20.23 5.31
C ILE A 102 9.98 -19.91 4.66
N THR A 103 10.01 -19.81 3.33
CA THR A 103 11.15 -19.30 2.56
C THR A 103 10.86 -17.87 2.13
N ILE A 104 11.66 -16.90 2.59
CA ILE A 104 11.45 -15.47 2.26
C ILE A 104 12.42 -15.05 1.16
N GLU A 105 11.89 -14.57 0.04
CA GLU A 105 12.64 -13.95 -1.05
C GLU A 105 12.51 -12.42 -0.98
N TRP A 106 13.58 -11.77 -0.54
CA TRP A 106 13.70 -10.30 -0.49
C TRP A 106 13.86 -9.74 -1.91
N LYS A 107 12.77 -9.23 -2.50
CA LYS A 107 12.77 -8.59 -3.82
C LYS A 107 13.15 -7.12 -3.76
N GLY A 108 12.98 -6.48 -2.60
CA GLY A 108 13.19 -5.06 -2.42
C GLY A 108 12.07 -4.21 -3.05
N ARG A 109 12.22 -2.88 -2.92
CA ARG A 109 11.13 -1.92 -3.16
C ARG A 109 10.63 -1.86 -4.62
N ASP A 110 11.42 -2.38 -5.56
CA ASP A 110 11.06 -2.52 -6.98
C ASP A 110 10.30 -3.84 -7.29
N ILE A 111 9.79 -4.57 -6.29
CA ILE A 111 9.05 -5.84 -6.47
C ILE A 111 7.94 -5.74 -7.53
N ASN A 112 7.23 -4.60 -7.57
CA ASN A 112 6.13 -4.33 -8.50
C ASN A 112 6.57 -4.34 -9.98
N THR A 113 7.87 -4.24 -10.27
CA THR A 113 8.43 -4.31 -11.63
C THR A 113 8.51 -5.74 -12.19
N VAL A 114 8.50 -6.75 -11.31
CA VAL A 114 8.54 -8.17 -11.68
C VAL A 114 7.26 -8.92 -11.33
N LEU A 115 6.50 -8.44 -10.34
CA LEU A 115 5.38 -9.13 -9.75
C LEU A 115 4.27 -9.50 -10.76
N SER A 116 3.86 -8.58 -11.64
CA SER A 116 2.84 -8.87 -12.68
C SER A 116 3.24 -10.06 -13.56
N ALA A 117 4.47 -10.05 -14.08
CA ALA A 117 4.95 -11.08 -15.00
C ALA A 117 5.13 -12.44 -14.31
N SER A 118 5.52 -12.44 -13.03
CA SER A 118 5.67 -13.66 -12.23
C SER A 118 4.32 -14.25 -11.80
N LEU A 119 3.32 -13.42 -11.50
CA LEU A 119 1.94 -13.86 -11.28
C LEU A 119 1.33 -14.46 -12.56
N GLU A 120 1.47 -13.76 -13.71
CA GLU A 120 1.06 -14.26 -15.04
C GLU A 120 1.73 -15.59 -15.41
N ALA A 121 3.01 -15.76 -15.07
CA ALA A 121 3.77 -16.98 -15.33
C ALA A 121 3.42 -18.16 -14.39
N GLY A 122 2.75 -17.89 -13.26
CA GLY A 122 2.54 -18.87 -12.19
C GLY A 122 3.83 -19.26 -11.49
N ASP A 123 4.74 -18.31 -11.27
CA ASP A 123 5.97 -18.52 -10.49
C ASP A 123 5.61 -18.98 -9.07
N LYS A 124 6.44 -19.87 -8.51
CA LYS A 124 6.12 -20.62 -7.28
C LYS A 124 6.37 -19.82 -6.00
N PHE A 125 5.43 -18.92 -5.70
CA PHE A 125 5.28 -18.28 -4.41
C PHE A 125 3.82 -18.28 -3.95
N ASP A 126 3.64 -18.30 -2.64
CA ASP A 126 2.34 -18.42 -1.97
C ASP A 126 1.86 -17.07 -1.43
N ILE A 127 2.80 -16.26 -0.91
CA ILE A 127 2.53 -14.97 -0.27
C ILE A 127 3.36 -13.90 -0.97
N TYR A 128 2.82 -12.68 -1.10
CA TYR A 128 3.60 -11.53 -1.51
C TYR A 128 3.15 -10.23 -0.85
N GLU A 129 4.08 -9.30 -0.69
CA GLU A 129 3.85 -7.91 -0.25
C GLU A 129 3.76 -6.97 -1.46
N ASP A 130 2.78 -6.08 -1.48
CA ASP A 130 2.83 -4.84 -2.26
C ASP A 130 1.84 -3.80 -1.70
N ASP A 131 1.76 -2.63 -2.33
CA ASP A 131 0.68 -1.65 -2.13
C ASP A 131 -0.70 -2.29 -2.33
N TYR A 132 -1.60 -2.10 -1.36
CA TYR A 132 -2.95 -2.65 -1.35
C TYR A 132 -3.77 -2.29 -2.59
N LYS A 133 -3.57 -1.09 -3.17
CA LYS A 133 -4.25 -0.66 -4.39
C LYS A 133 -3.75 -1.41 -5.63
N ARG A 134 -2.44 -1.69 -5.75
CA ARG A 134 -1.92 -2.57 -6.82
C ARG A 134 -2.41 -3.99 -6.67
N ILE A 135 -2.43 -4.53 -5.44
CA ILE A 135 -2.98 -5.86 -5.16
C ILE A 135 -4.44 -5.97 -5.58
N ALA A 136 -5.26 -4.99 -5.20
CA ALA A 136 -6.66 -4.93 -5.62
C ALA A 136 -6.79 -4.75 -7.14
N GLN A 137 -6.22 -3.69 -7.72
CA GLN A 137 -6.61 -3.27 -9.08
C GLN A 137 -5.79 -3.91 -10.21
N ILE A 138 -4.56 -4.36 -9.95
CA ILE A 138 -3.66 -4.91 -10.98
C ILE A 138 -3.53 -6.44 -10.84
N TYR A 139 -3.54 -6.96 -9.60
CA TYR A 139 -3.25 -8.36 -9.32
C TYR A 139 -4.48 -9.23 -9.00
N ALA A 140 -5.70 -8.67 -9.04
CA ALA A 140 -6.96 -9.33 -8.68
C ALA A 140 -7.08 -10.79 -9.14
N ASP A 141 -6.90 -11.05 -10.44
CA ASP A 141 -7.06 -12.39 -11.05
C ASP A 141 -6.07 -13.44 -10.50
N TYR A 142 -4.99 -12.99 -9.87
CA TYR A 142 -3.93 -13.81 -9.27
C TYR A 142 -3.96 -13.83 -7.75
N THR A 143 -4.92 -13.13 -7.12
CA THR A 143 -5.13 -13.14 -5.66
C THR A 143 -6.21 -14.14 -5.24
N LEU A 144 -6.03 -14.74 -4.06
CA LEU A 144 -7.06 -15.53 -3.40
C LEU A 144 -8.08 -14.61 -2.71
N ASP A 145 -9.37 -14.95 -2.81
CA ASP A 145 -10.40 -14.32 -1.99
C ASP A 145 -10.26 -14.77 -0.52
N LEU A 146 -9.87 -13.82 0.34
CA LEU A 146 -9.64 -14.02 1.77
C LEU A 146 -10.89 -13.76 2.61
N THR A 147 -12.00 -13.34 2.00
CA THR A 147 -13.19 -12.83 2.69
C THR A 147 -13.72 -13.79 3.76
N ASP A 148 -13.81 -15.08 3.48
CA ASP A 148 -14.33 -16.05 4.45
C ASP A 148 -13.29 -16.49 5.49
N MET A 149 -11.99 -16.46 5.16
CA MET A 149 -10.91 -16.67 6.12
C MET A 149 -10.83 -15.51 7.13
N ALA A 150 -10.90 -14.27 6.64
CA ALA A 150 -10.95 -13.06 7.45
C ALA A 150 -12.16 -13.02 8.39
N LYS A 151 -13.35 -13.40 7.91
CA LYS A 151 -14.55 -13.56 8.77
C LYS A 151 -14.37 -14.63 9.84
N ALA A 152 -13.76 -15.77 9.50
CA ALA A 152 -13.56 -16.87 10.45
C ALA A 152 -12.68 -16.48 11.66
N VAL A 153 -11.74 -15.55 11.47
CA VAL A 153 -10.91 -14.96 12.55
C VAL A 153 -11.44 -13.64 13.10
N ASN A 154 -12.61 -13.17 12.63
CA ASN A 154 -13.23 -11.90 13.01
C ASN A 154 -12.34 -10.66 12.74
N TYR A 155 -11.65 -10.64 11.59
CA TYR A 155 -10.67 -9.62 11.20
C TYR A 155 -11.20 -8.19 11.34
N ASP A 156 -12.44 -7.93 10.92
CA ASP A 156 -13.10 -6.62 10.99
C ASP A 156 -13.19 -6.02 12.41
N SER A 157 -12.99 -6.83 13.46
CA SER A 157 -12.98 -6.34 14.85
C SER A 157 -11.64 -5.77 15.32
N PHE A 158 -10.57 -5.93 14.53
CA PHE A 158 -9.24 -5.43 14.84
C PHE A 158 -8.46 -4.90 13.62
N SER A 159 -9.09 -4.79 12.45
CA SER A 159 -8.54 -4.14 11.24
C SER A 159 -8.98 -2.67 11.11
N TYR A 160 -8.64 -2.04 9.98
CA TYR A 160 -9.06 -0.68 9.62
C TYR A 160 -10.17 -0.71 8.54
N PRO A 161 -11.42 -0.32 8.86
CA PRO A 161 -12.53 -0.39 7.90
C PRO A 161 -12.30 0.41 6.62
N CYS A 162 -11.67 1.59 6.70
CA CYS A 162 -11.37 2.44 5.55
C CYS A 162 -10.45 1.77 4.50
N LEU A 163 -9.61 0.81 4.91
CA LEU A 163 -8.75 0.04 4.00
C LEU A 163 -9.49 -1.20 3.48
N ASN A 164 -10.11 -1.97 4.39
CA ASN A 164 -10.86 -3.19 4.04
C ASN A 164 -12.02 -2.89 3.08
N ASN A 165 -12.84 -1.89 3.39
CA ASN A 165 -13.99 -1.49 2.57
C ASN A 165 -13.55 -1.00 1.20
N GLN A 166 -12.42 -0.28 1.12
CA GLN A 166 -11.91 0.26 -0.14
C GLN A 166 -11.43 -0.85 -1.09
N VAL A 167 -10.79 -1.89 -0.56
CA VAL A 167 -10.45 -3.11 -1.35
C VAL A 167 -11.72 -3.79 -1.84
N ILE A 168 -12.72 -4.00 -0.96
CA ILE A 168 -14.00 -4.62 -1.30
C ILE A 168 -14.77 -3.79 -2.34
N GLU A 169 -14.69 -2.47 -2.32
CA GLU A 169 -15.28 -1.60 -3.34
C GLU A 169 -14.59 -1.78 -4.71
N TRP A 170 -13.26 -1.91 -4.74
CA TRP A 170 -12.50 -2.07 -5.99
C TRP A 170 -12.65 -3.45 -6.65
N VAL A 171 -12.67 -4.55 -5.88
CA VAL A 171 -12.68 -5.93 -6.43
C VAL A 171 -13.88 -6.79 -6.02
N GLY A 172 -14.79 -6.26 -5.22
CA GLY A 172 -15.99 -6.96 -4.73
C GLY A 172 -15.76 -7.94 -3.57
N HIS A 173 -14.52 -8.09 -3.10
CA HIS A 173 -14.12 -9.03 -2.05
C HIS A 173 -12.82 -8.56 -1.36
N LEU A 174 -12.43 -9.19 -0.24
CA LEU A 174 -11.15 -8.90 0.43
C LEU A 174 -10.06 -9.82 -0.15
N ASN A 175 -9.04 -9.26 -0.81
CA ASN A 175 -7.98 -10.04 -1.46
C ASN A 175 -6.57 -9.84 -0.83
N SER A 176 -6.48 -9.08 0.25
CA SER A 176 -5.25 -8.84 1.01
C SER A 176 -5.52 -8.51 2.48
N ILE A 177 -4.49 -8.67 3.31
CA ILE A 177 -4.46 -8.31 4.73
C ILE A 177 -3.44 -7.19 4.92
N VAL A 178 -3.85 -6.12 5.59
CA VAL A 178 -2.98 -4.96 5.86
C VAL A 178 -1.80 -5.37 6.73
N GLU A 179 -0.58 -5.00 6.33
CA GLU A 179 0.65 -5.16 7.13
C GLU A 179 1.13 -3.79 7.67
N GLN A 180 1.10 -2.76 6.83
CA GLN A 180 1.52 -1.42 7.19
C GLN A 180 0.45 -0.40 6.79
N PRO A 181 -0.49 -0.08 7.70
CA PRO A 181 -1.38 1.06 7.50
C PRO A 181 -0.57 2.35 7.37
N GLN A 182 -1.06 3.27 6.55
CA GLN A 182 -0.43 4.56 6.29
C GLN A 182 -1.45 5.69 6.41
N VAL A 183 -1.02 6.83 6.94
CA VAL A 183 -1.75 8.10 6.87
C VAL A 183 -0.85 9.20 6.31
N GLY A 184 -1.44 10.17 5.62
CA GLY A 184 -0.70 11.25 4.95
C GLY A 184 -1.37 12.60 5.07
N GLY A 185 -0.52 13.63 5.00
CA GLY A 185 -0.85 15.01 5.30
C GLY A 185 0.43 15.78 5.54
N ILE A 186 0.41 16.72 6.49
CA ILE A 186 1.57 17.53 6.84
C ILE A 186 2.17 17.04 8.16
N PHE A 187 3.35 16.44 8.06
CA PHE A 187 4.17 16.07 9.21
C PHE A 187 5.07 17.24 9.58
N TYR A 188 5.21 17.52 10.88
CA TYR A 188 5.93 18.71 11.34
C TYR A 188 6.69 18.49 12.66
N ASP A 189 7.76 19.26 12.84
CA ASP A 189 8.44 19.39 14.13
C ASP A 189 7.67 20.39 15.04
N LYS A 190 7.11 19.87 16.13
CA LYS A 190 6.39 20.67 17.13
C LYS A 190 7.29 21.70 17.80
N ASP A 191 8.59 21.43 17.93
CA ASP A 191 9.52 22.35 18.57
C ASP A 191 9.84 23.53 17.64
N ALA A 192 10.04 23.28 16.33
CA ALA A 192 10.10 24.33 15.32
C ALA A 192 8.82 25.21 15.29
N PHE A 193 7.63 24.60 15.34
CA PHE A 193 6.36 25.32 15.40
C PHE A 193 6.25 26.19 16.67
N ALA A 194 6.60 25.63 17.83
CA ALA A 194 6.57 26.37 19.10
C ALA A 194 7.57 27.54 19.11
N ASN A 195 8.79 27.33 18.59
CA ASN A 195 9.82 28.36 18.47
C ASN A 195 9.41 29.50 17.52
N ALA A 196 8.66 29.19 16.45
CA ALA A 196 8.08 30.16 15.53
C ALA A 196 6.82 30.87 16.07
N GLY A 197 6.28 30.44 17.23
CA GLY A 197 5.03 30.98 17.78
C GLY A 197 3.77 30.49 17.06
N VAL A 198 3.82 29.34 16.39
CA VAL A 198 2.66 28.65 15.80
C VAL A 198 2.03 27.77 16.88
N SER A 199 0.97 28.27 17.52
CA SER A 199 0.35 27.64 18.70
C SER A 199 -0.78 26.65 18.41
N ALA A 200 -1.12 26.44 17.13
CA ALA A 200 -2.18 25.52 16.69
C ALA A 200 -1.87 25.01 15.27
N GLU A 201 -2.29 23.78 14.99
CA GLU A 201 -2.23 23.18 13.66
C GLU A 201 -3.12 23.97 12.67
N PRO A 202 -2.59 24.42 11.52
CA PRO A 202 -3.36 25.10 10.49
C PRO A 202 -4.51 24.24 9.95
N LYS A 203 -5.72 24.80 9.86
CA LYS A 203 -6.90 24.11 9.31
C LYS A 203 -7.30 24.64 7.95
N THR A 204 -6.93 25.88 7.65
CA THR A 204 -7.19 26.58 6.40
C THR A 204 -5.91 27.01 5.72
N TRP A 205 -5.94 27.18 4.40
CA TRP A 205 -4.79 27.63 3.62
C TRP A 205 -4.25 28.98 4.10
N ALA A 206 -5.13 29.89 4.52
CA ALA A 206 -4.73 31.17 5.10
C ALA A 206 -3.94 31.03 6.42
N GLU A 207 -4.35 30.12 7.31
CA GLU A 207 -3.61 29.81 8.55
C GLU A 207 -2.27 29.11 8.23
N PHE A 208 -2.23 28.29 7.18
CA PHE A 208 -1.01 27.61 6.74
C PHE A 208 0.03 28.60 6.21
N LEU A 209 -0.39 29.59 5.40
CA LEU A 209 0.49 30.67 4.94
C LEU A 209 0.98 31.56 6.10
N ASP A 210 0.15 31.82 7.12
CA ASP A 210 0.57 32.52 8.35
C ASP A 210 1.60 31.70 9.16
N ALA A 211 1.40 30.38 9.30
CA ALA A 211 2.38 29.48 9.90
C ALA A 211 3.70 29.46 9.11
N CYS A 212 3.64 29.38 7.77
CA CYS A 212 4.82 29.46 6.91
C CYS A 212 5.59 30.76 7.10
N GLN A 213 4.89 31.90 7.14
CA GLN A 213 5.53 33.20 7.37
C GLN A 213 6.22 33.27 8.74
N LYS A 214 5.55 32.81 9.81
CA LYS A 214 6.14 32.76 11.16
C LYS A 214 7.38 31.88 11.25
N ILE A 215 7.34 30.69 10.63
CA ILE A 215 8.47 29.76 10.63
C ILE A 215 9.65 30.36 9.86
N LYS A 216 9.38 30.97 8.70
CA LYS A 216 10.39 31.70 7.92
C LYS A 216 11.01 32.85 8.71
N ASP A 217 10.20 33.62 9.44
CA ASP A 217 10.68 34.72 10.28
C ASP A 217 11.52 34.24 11.49
N SER A 218 11.39 32.98 11.89
CA SER A 218 12.29 32.35 12.88
C SER A 218 13.66 31.93 12.32
N GLY A 219 13.80 31.93 10.98
CA GLY A 219 15.03 31.56 10.27
C GLY A 219 15.12 30.09 9.86
N VAL A 220 14.02 29.33 10.01
CA VAL A 220 13.89 27.93 9.56
C VAL A 220 13.12 27.90 8.24
N GLY A 221 13.48 27.02 7.31
CA GLY A 221 12.70 26.80 6.09
C GLY A 221 11.33 26.20 6.43
N PRO A 222 10.20 26.79 6.01
CA PRO A 222 8.91 26.22 6.43
C PRO A 222 8.71 24.79 5.93
N ILE A 223 8.82 24.56 4.62
CA ILE A 223 8.46 23.28 3.98
C ILE A 223 9.70 22.60 3.37
N ALA A 224 10.03 21.39 3.83
CA ALA A 224 10.86 20.45 3.09
C ALA A 224 10.02 19.77 2.01
N GLN A 225 10.66 19.41 0.89
CA GLN A 225 9.99 18.80 -0.25
C GLN A 225 11.00 18.00 -1.08
N ASP A 226 10.80 16.69 -1.14
CA ASP A 226 11.59 15.80 -1.98
C ASP A 226 11.05 15.76 -3.41
N ASP A 227 11.94 15.53 -4.37
CA ASP A 227 11.62 15.23 -5.77
C ASP A 227 10.72 13.99 -5.91
N ALA A 228 10.93 12.99 -5.05
CA ALA A 228 10.16 11.76 -4.98
C ALA A 228 8.67 11.97 -4.65
N TYR A 229 8.31 13.08 -4.00
CA TYR A 229 6.96 13.31 -3.44
C TYR A 229 6.32 14.65 -3.87
N CYS A 230 6.90 15.35 -4.84
CA CYS A 230 6.36 16.62 -5.35
C CYS A 230 4.97 16.46 -6.00
N ASP A 231 4.74 15.34 -6.68
CA ASP A 231 3.44 14.94 -7.22
C ASP A 231 2.39 14.74 -6.11
N PHE A 232 2.75 14.13 -4.98
CA PHE A 232 1.84 13.92 -3.86
C PHE A 232 1.49 15.24 -3.15
N ALA A 233 2.48 16.10 -2.94
CA ALA A 233 2.27 17.43 -2.38
C ALA A 233 1.36 18.32 -3.25
N PHE A 234 1.50 18.25 -4.59
CA PHE A 234 0.60 18.93 -5.50
C PHE A 234 -0.77 18.25 -5.61
N TYR A 235 -0.83 16.92 -5.51
CA TYR A 235 -2.08 16.16 -5.56
C TYR A 235 -3.04 16.58 -4.44
N HIS A 236 -2.54 16.76 -3.23
CA HIS A 236 -3.34 17.33 -2.14
C HIS A 236 -3.98 18.68 -2.52
N GLN A 237 -3.22 19.60 -3.12
CA GLN A 237 -3.76 20.90 -3.57
C GLN A 237 -4.79 20.74 -4.69
N LEU A 238 -4.55 19.85 -5.65
CA LEU A 238 -5.51 19.52 -6.72
C LEU A 238 -6.82 18.97 -6.15
N VAL A 239 -6.76 18.01 -5.21
CA VAL A 239 -7.94 17.38 -4.60
C VAL A 239 -8.80 18.41 -3.88
N ARG A 240 -8.19 19.36 -3.16
CA ARG A 240 -8.92 20.48 -2.52
C ARG A 240 -9.74 21.31 -3.53
N HIS A 241 -9.26 21.48 -4.76
CA HIS A 241 -9.90 22.32 -5.80
C HIS A 241 -10.77 21.58 -6.82
N LEU A 242 -10.50 20.29 -7.08
CA LEU A 242 -11.11 19.51 -8.16
C LEU A 242 -11.80 18.22 -7.69
N GLY A 243 -11.30 17.60 -6.63
CA GLY A 243 -11.67 16.24 -6.20
C GLY A 243 -11.04 15.15 -7.07
N GLU A 244 -10.90 13.93 -6.53
CA GLU A 244 -10.14 12.85 -7.19
C GLU A 244 -10.71 12.45 -8.55
N GLU A 245 -12.05 12.32 -8.67
CA GLU A 245 -12.74 11.97 -9.92
C GLU A 245 -12.38 12.95 -11.04
N LYS A 246 -12.42 14.26 -10.76
CA LYS A 246 -12.16 15.27 -11.79
C LYS A 246 -10.69 15.30 -12.20
N ILE A 247 -9.76 15.01 -11.27
CA ILE A 247 -8.34 14.90 -11.63
C ILE A 247 -8.13 13.68 -12.54
N GLY A 248 -8.82 12.56 -12.28
CA GLY A 248 -8.85 11.38 -13.15
C GLY A 248 -9.32 11.71 -14.58
N GLU A 249 -10.44 12.42 -14.71
CA GLU A 249 -10.92 12.87 -16.03
C GLU A 249 -9.87 13.69 -16.80
N LEU A 250 -9.17 14.60 -16.11
CA LEU A 250 -8.15 15.47 -16.71
C LEU A 250 -6.84 14.72 -17.02
N SER A 251 -6.44 13.76 -16.18
CA SER A 251 -5.29 12.88 -16.41
C SER A 251 -5.50 11.95 -17.60
N MET A 252 -6.75 11.57 -17.89
CA MET A 252 -7.06 10.75 -19.06
C MET A 252 -7.22 11.54 -20.36
N ASN A 253 -7.81 12.75 -20.30
CA ASN A 253 -8.30 13.45 -21.50
C ASN A 253 -7.68 14.85 -21.75
N GLY A 254 -6.82 15.34 -20.85
CA GLY A 254 -6.42 16.74 -20.83
C GLY A 254 -7.58 17.67 -20.43
N GLY A 255 -7.49 18.95 -20.79
CA GLY A 255 -8.43 20.00 -20.39
C GLY A 255 -8.04 20.69 -19.07
N TRP A 256 -6.75 20.70 -18.75
CA TRP A 256 -6.19 21.31 -17.55
C TRP A 256 -6.33 22.85 -17.60
N THR A 257 -6.10 23.46 -18.76
CA THR A 257 -6.27 24.91 -18.99
C THR A 257 -7.72 25.34 -18.76
N GLY A 258 -7.93 26.38 -17.96
CA GLY A 258 -9.25 26.88 -17.57
C GLY A 258 -9.98 26.04 -16.53
N SER A 259 -9.33 25.01 -15.96
CA SER A 259 -9.84 24.27 -14.79
C SER A 259 -9.34 24.88 -13.47
N ALA A 260 -9.85 24.42 -12.33
CA ALA A 260 -9.36 24.84 -11.02
C ALA A 260 -7.91 24.38 -10.71
N ALA A 261 -7.31 23.52 -11.56
CA ALA A 261 -5.88 23.21 -11.49
C ALA A 261 -5.00 24.46 -11.63
N GLU A 262 -5.46 25.50 -12.34
CA GLU A 262 -4.71 26.77 -12.46
C GLU A 262 -4.56 27.45 -11.09
N THR A 263 -5.60 27.41 -10.24
CA THR A 263 -5.54 27.96 -8.87
C THR A 263 -4.60 27.11 -8.01
N ALA A 264 -4.77 25.79 -8.04
CA ALA A 264 -3.91 24.86 -7.28
C ALA A 264 -2.43 25.03 -7.65
N ALA A 265 -2.11 25.15 -8.94
CA ALA A 265 -0.73 25.35 -9.40
C ALA A 265 -0.20 26.74 -9.05
N GLN A 266 -1.04 27.78 -9.11
CA GLN A 266 -0.67 29.12 -8.68
C GLN A 266 -0.32 29.17 -7.19
N GLU A 267 -1.04 28.45 -6.34
CA GLU A 267 -0.76 28.42 -4.90
C GLU A 267 0.59 27.76 -4.59
N ILE A 268 1.00 26.71 -5.31
CA ILE A 268 2.37 26.16 -5.21
C ILE A 268 3.42 27.16 -5.72
N ILE A 269 3.17 27.82 -6.85
CA ILE A 269 4.05 28.90 -7.37
C ILE A 269 4.19 30.03 -6.35
N ASP A 270 3.14 30.36 -5.63
CA ASP A 270 3.16 31.38 -4.58
C ASP A 270 3.93 30.91 -3.34
N LEU A 271 3.89 29.63 -2.97
CA LEU A 271 4.80 29.08 -1.93
C LEU A 271 6.28 29.23 -2.33
N VAL A 272 6.61 28.93 -3.60
CA VAL A 272 7.98 29.10 -4.15
C VAL A 272 8.39 30.57 -4.13
N ASN A 273 7.57 31.46 -4.68
CA ASN A 273 7.86 32.89 -4.79
C ASN A 273 7.95 33.59 -3.43
N ASN A 274 7.14 33.18 -2.46
CA ASN A 274 7.24 33.67 -1.09
C ASN A 274 8.40 33.03 -0.30
N GLY A 275 9.14 32.07 -0.87
CA GLY A 275 10.26 31.40 -0.20
C GLY A 275 9.83 30.66 1.07
N TYR A 276 8.74 29.89 0.96
CA TYR A 276 8.25 29.02 2.04
C TYR A 276 8.78 27.58 1.96
N PHE A 277 9.55 27.25 0.92
CA PHE A 277 10.33 26.02 0.91
C PHE A 277 11.72 26.22 1.51
N ALA A 278 12.28 25.15 2.08
CA ALA A 278 13.67 25.10 2.52
C ALA A 278 14.64 25.20 1.33
N ASP A 279 15.88 25.62 1.60
CA ASP A 279 16.89 25.84 0.56
C ASP A 279 17.11 24.59 -0.32
N GLY A 280 17.13 24.81 -1.63
CA GLY A 280 17.40 23.78 -2.64
C GLY A 280 16.20 22.90 -3.03
N VAL A 281 14.99 23.19 -2.56
CA VAL A 281 13.76 22.46 -2.94
C VAL A 281 13.38 22.65 -4.42
N PRO A 282 12.83 21.61 -5.10
CA PRO A 282 12.78 20.22 -4.67
C PRO A 282 14.19 19.61 -4.68
N ASP A 283 14.53 18.94 -3.59
CA ASP A 283 15.84 18.30 -3.40
C ASP A 283 15.68 16.78 -3.52
N ALA A 284 16.76 16.06 -3.80
CA ALA A 284 16.71 14.61 -4.02
C ALA A 284 16.35 13.87 -2.75
N PHE A 285 15.37 12.96 -2.77
CA PHE A 285 15.08 12.08 -1.63
C PHE A 285 16.32 11.25 -1.21
N PRO A 286 16.64 11.12 0.10
CA PRO A 286 16.00 11.71 1.28
C PRO A 286 16.67 13.02 1.77
N SER A 287 17.43 13.74 0.94
CA SER A 287 18.12 14.98 1.31
C SER A 287 17.16 16.07 1.81
N SER A 288 15.95 16.18 1.24
CA SER A 288 15.01 17.24 1.60
C SER A 288 14.35 16.97 2.95
N GLU A 289 13.76 15.80 3.16
CA GLU A 289 13.16 15.41 4.44
C GLU A 289 14.15 15.48 5.61
N ASN A 290 15.41 15.09 5.41
CA ASN A 290 16.45 15.10 6.44
C ASN A 290 16.79 16.50 6.96
N LYS A 291 16.43 17.57 6.22
CA LYS A 291 16.53 18.95 6.70
C LYS A 291 15.70 19.18 7.97
N ILE A 292 14.63 18.42 8.20
CA ILE A 292 13.84 18.50 9.44
C ILE A 292 14.66 18.00 10.63
N GLY A 293 15.28 16.82 10.53
CA GLY A 293 16.16 16.29 11.58
C GLY A 293 17.39 17.18 11.85
N PHE A 294 17.84 17.96 10.85
CA PHE A 294 18.91 18.96 11.04
C PHE A 294 18.42 20.34 11.51
N GLY A 295 17.13 20.52 11.78
CA GLY A 295 16.54 21.81 12.23
C GLY A 295 16.57 22.91 11.15
N GLN A 296 16.67 22.52 9.88
CA GLN A 296 16.73 23.40 8.71
C GLN A 296 15.36 23.55 8.02
N ALA A 297 14.45 22.59 8.24
CA ALA A 297 13.07 22.64 7.79
C ALA A 297 12.10 22.32 8.94
N ALA A 298 10.83 22.77 8.88
CA ALA A 298 9.86 22.55 9.96
C ALA A 298 8.75 21.54 9.64
N MET A 299 8.39 21.35 8.37
CA MET A 299 7.30 20.46 7.95
C MET A 299 7.50 19.89 6.55
N ILE A 300 6.79 18.81 6.22
CA ILE A 300 6.80 18.13 4.92
C ILE A 300 5.43 17.52 4.62
N VAL A 301 5.03 17.52 3.35
CA VAL A 301 3.87 16.77 2.87
C VAL A 301 4.31 15.35 2.51
N CYS A 302 3.93 14.37 3.31
CA CYS A 302 4.31 12.97 3.10
C CYS A 302 3.30 12.03 3.82
N ALA A 303 3.59 10.73 3.83
CA ALA A 303 2.96 9.78 4.74
C ALA A 303 3.87 9.46 5.95
N ASN A 304 3.30 8.81 6.96
CA ASN A 304 3.88 8.64 8.30
C ASN A 304 5.26 7.98 8.39
N TYR A 305 5.70 7.26 7.35
CA TYR A 305 7.02 6.64 7.29
C TYR A 305 8.17 7.68 7.39
N VAL A 306 7.92 8.93 6.96
CA VAL A 306 8.90 10.05 7.06
C VAL A 306 9.42 10.27 8.48
N THR A 307 8.58 9.99 9.50
CA THR A 307 8.96 10.15 10.91
C THR A 307 10.06 9.19 11.33
N ALA A 308 10.04 7.97 10.78
CA ALA A 308 11.03 6.93 11.00
C ALA A 308 12.27 7.16 10.15
N GLU A 309 12.07 7.49 8.86
CA GLU A 309 13.15 7.71 7.89
C GLU A 309 14.05 8.87 8.33
N VAL A 310 13.51 10.05 8.63
CA VAL A 310 14.28 11.21 9.09
C VAL A 310 15.00 10.92 10.42
N ASN A 311 14.32 10.33 11.41
CA ASN A 311 14.94 10.03 12.71
C ASN A 311 16.11 9.05 12.55
N ASN A 312 15.95 8.00 11.75
CA ASN A 312 16.99 7.00 11.49
C ASN A 312 18.15 7.56 10.64
N ASN A 313 17.85 8.28 9.57
CA ASN A 313 18.83 8.84 8.63
C ASN A 313 19.70 9.95 9.26
N THR A 314 19.10 10.79 10.12
CA THR A 314 19.81 11.89 10.80
C THR A 314 20.37 11.52 12.17
N GLY A 315 19.90 10.42 12.77
CA GLY A 315 20.24 10.04 14.14
C GLY A 315 19.60 10.97 15.20
N THR A 316 18.41 11.50 14.91
CA THR A 316 17.68 12.44 15.79
C THR A 316 16.34 11.87 16.22
N GLU A 317 15.71 12.52 17.21
CA GLU A 317 14.38 12.19 17.70
C GLU A 317 13.52 13.45 17.63
N VAL A 318 12.99 13.73 16.44
CA VAL A 318 12.15 14.92 16.19
C VAL A 318 10.81 14.77 16.93
N ASN A 319 10.33 15.88 17.51
CA ASN A 319 9.05 15.95 18.21
C ASN A 319 7.88 16.03 17.21
N TRP A 320 7.63 14.92 16.51
CA TRP A 320 6.69 14.86 15.39
C TRP A 320 5.25 15.17 15.78
N GLY A 321 4.58 15.98 14.96
CA GLY A 321 3.13 16.07 14.85
C GLY A 321 2.66 15.82 13.42
N LEU A 322 1.33 15.66 13.27
CA LEU A 322 0.64 15.46 12.00
C LEU A 322 -0.64 16.30 12.02
N PHE A 323 -0.93 17.01 10.94
CA PHE A 323 -2.25 17.55 10.65
C PHE A 323 -2.67 17.25 9.21
N ASN A 324 -3.99 17.15 8.97
CA ASN A 324 -4.50 16.98 7.61
C ASN A 324 -4.15 18.20 6.76
N TYR A 325 -4.00 18.01 5.45
CA TYR A 325 -3.69 19.08 4.52
C TYR A 325 -4.77 20.18 4.58
N PRO A 326 -4.41 21.48 4.62
CA PRO A 326 -5.36 22.55 4.92
C PRO A 326 -6.53 22.65 3.93
N ALA A 327 -7.66 23.17 4.39
CA ALA A 327 -8.82 23.49 3.56
C ALA A 327 -8.60 24.79 2.77
N VAL A 328 -9.00 24.81 1.50
CA VAL A 328 -8.99 26.00 0.63
C VAL A 328 -10.37 26.66 0.61
N ASP A 329 -10.45 27.97 0.37
CA ASP A 329 -11.74 28.66 0.26
C ASP A 329 -12.50 28.18 -0.97
N GLY A 330 -13.80 27.87 -0.81
CA GLY A 330 -14.62 27.26 -1.86
C GLY A 330 -14.24 25.83 -2.28
N GLY A 331 -13.28 25.17 -1.61
CA GLY A 331 -12.77 23.84 -1.96
C GLY A 331 -13.83 22.73 -1.93
N VAL A 332 -13.72 21.78 -2.86
CA VAL A 332 -14.70 20.71 -3.11
C VAL A 332 -14.52 19.50 -2.18
N GLU A 333 -13.27 19.09 -1.94
CA GLU A 333 -12.92 17.95 -1.07
C GLU A 333 -11.99 18.39 0.07
N ASN A 334 -12.42 19.44 0.79
CA ASN A 334 -11.66 20.05 1.88
C ASN A 334 -11.35 19.12 3.07
N SER A 335 -12.11 18.03 3.23
CA SER A 335 -11.89 17.03 4.29
C SER A 335 -11.05 15.82 3.86
N ALA A 336 -10.76 15.65 2.56
CA ALA A 336 -10.07 14.44 2.07
C ALA A 336 -8.68 14.29 2.72
N ALA A 337 -8.39 13.09 3.21
CA ALA A 337 -7.15 12.76 3.91
C ALA A 337 -6.58 11.47 3.32
N TYR A 338 -5.26 11.39 3.14
CA TYR A 338 -4.64 10.16 2.62
C TYR A 338 -4.68 9.04 3.66
N ALA A 339 -5.14 7.87 3.23
CA ALA A 339 -4.74 6.62 3.85
C ALA A 339 -4.47 5.55 2.79
N GLY A 340 -3.62 4.60 3.15
CA GLY A 340 -3.29 3.46 2.31
C GLY A 340 -2.60 2.38 3.11
N ALA A 341 -2.07 1.36 2.43
CA ALA A 341 -1.28 0.33 3.09
C ALA A 341 -0.33 -0.41 2.14
N ASN A 342 0.79 -0.87 2.70
CA ASN A 342 1.42 -2.09 2.19
C ASN A 342 0.69 -3.29 2.82
N SER A 343 0.38 -4.29 2.01
CA SER A 343 -0.46 -5.43 2.41
C SER A 343 0.08 -6.74 1.88
N LEU A 344 -0.31 -7.82 2.55
CA LEU A 344 0.05 -9.20 2.23
C LEU A 344 -1.11 -9.86 1.47
N ALA A 345 -0.80 -10.48 0.34
CA ALA A 345 -1.76 -11.25 -0.47
C ALA A 345 -1.31 -12.71 -0.60
N ILE A 346 -2.28 -13.59 -0.82
CA ILE A 346 -2.04 -15.02 -1.11
C ILE A 346 -2.30 -15.24 -2.60
N THR A 347 -1.42 -15.95 -3.30
CA THR A 347 -1.62 -16.28 -4.71
C THR A 347 -2.81 -17.22 -4.89
N SER A 348 -3.64 -16.99 -5.90
CA SER A 348 -4.83 -17.81 -6.20
C SER A 348 -4.50 -19.27 -6.53
N TYR A 349 -3.22 -19.56 -6.82
CA TYR A 349 -2.67 -20.87 -7.11
C TYR A 349 -1.84 -21.49 -5.96
N SER A 350 -1.76 -20.85 -4.78
CA SER A 350 -1.12 -21.45 -3.60
C SER A 350 -1.76 -22.81 -3.27
N GLN A 351 -0.93 -23.80 -2.96
CA GLN A 351 -1.39 -25.14 -2.60
C GLN A 351 -1.67 -25.28 -1.09
N ASN A 352 -1.28 -24.29 -0.29
CA ASN A 352 -1.38 -24.31 1.17
C ASN A 352 -2.04 -23.01 1.73
N PRO A 353 -3.18 -22.55 1.17
CA PRO A 353 -3.69 -21.20 1.43
C PRO A 353 -4.06 -20.93 2.90
N GLN A 354 -4.54 -21.94 3.64
CA GLN A 354 -4.81 -21.77 5.07
C GLN A 354 -3.53 -21.57 5.90
N ALA A 355 -2.45 -22.29 5.60
CA ALA A 355 -1.17 -22.11 6.29
C ALA A 355 -0.55 -20.74 5.94
N ALA A 356 -0.73 -20.28 4.70
CA ALA A 356 -0.32 -18.95 4.27
C ALA A 356 -1.10 -17.85 5.00
N PHE A 357 -2.43 -18.01 5.12
CA PHE A 357 -3.29 -17.09 5.86
C PHE A 357 -2.94 -17.06 7.35
N ASP A 358 -2.75 -18.23 7.99
CA ASP A 358 -2.38 -18.31 9.41
C ASP A 358 -1.02 -17.66 9.69
N PHE A 359 -0.06 -17.75 8.77
CA PHE A 359 1.23 -17.06 8.88
C PHE A 359 1.07 -15.53 8.75
N ILE A 360 0.28 -15.06 7.77
CA ILE A 360 -0.06 -13.64 7.64
C ILE A 360 -0.71 -13.13 8.93
N MET A 361 -1.69 -13.85 9.48
CA MET A 361 -2.37 -13.47 10.73
C MET A 361 -1.42 -13.49 11.95
N LEU A 362 -0.44 -14.40 12.00
CA LEU A 362 0.60 -14.38 13.04
C LEU A 362 1.46 -13.12 12.94
N LEU A 363 1.86 -12.72 11.73
CA LEU A 363 2.70 -11.56 11.48
C LEU A 363 1.97 -10.23 11.75
N THR A 364 0.70 -10.12 11.34
CA THR A 364 -0.09 -8.87 11.38
C THR A 364 -1.00 -8.71 12.59
N THR A 365 -0.86 -9.56 13.62
CA THR A 365 -1.59 -9.40 14.89
C THR A 365 -0.75 -9.60 16.14
N GLY A 366 -1.22 -9.07 17.27
CA GLY A 366 -0.64 -9.35 18.59
C GLY A 366 0.84 -9.01 18.71
N GLU A 367 1.65 -9.96 19.20
CA GLU A 367 3.05 -9.73 19.55
C GLU A 367 3.94 -9.35 18.34
N PHE A 368 3.77 -10.01 17.19
CA PHE A 368 4.60 -9.71 16.02
C PHE A 368 4.24 -8.37 15.37
N ASP A 369 2.95 -8.00 15.33
CA ASP A 369 2.54 -6.68 14.85
C ASP A 369 2.97 -5.56 15.81
N GLN A 370 2.86 -5.75 17.13
CA GLN A 370 3.40 -4.77 18.08
C GLN A 370 4.92 -4.64 17.93
N LYS A 371 5.63 -5.77 17.72
CA LYS A 371 7.06 -5.76 17.45
C LYS A 371 7.39 -5.09 16.11
N MET A 372 6.57 -5.25 15.09
CA MET A 372 6.69 -4.57 13.80
C MET A 372 6.53 -3.06 14.00
N ALA A 373 5.46 -2.62 14.66
CA ALA A 373 5.23 -1.23 15.02
C ALA A 373 6.42 -0.62 15.79
N ASP A 374 6.93 -1.30 16.81
CA ASP A 374 8.05 -0.83 17.63
C ASP A 374 9.41 -0.84 16.90
N THR A 375 9.65 -1.81 16.03
CA THR A 375 10.95 -2.01 15.36
C THR A 375 11.07 -1.18 14.08
N ALA A 376 10.02 -1.16 13.26
CA ALA A 376 9.95 -0.40 12.01
C ALA A 376 9.40 1.03 12.18
N LYS A 377 8.92 1.39 13.38
CA LYS A 377 8.28 2.70 13.67
C LYS A 377 7.09 2.99 12.76
N GLN A 378 6.26 1.97 12.55
CA GLN A 378 5.05 2.03 11.70
C GLN A 378 3.77 2.02 12.54
N ILE A 379 2.63 2.24 11.88
CA ILE A 379 1.31 2.01 12.47
C ILE A 379 1.11 0.48 12.61
N PRO A 380 0.58 -0.03 13.73
CA PRO A 380 0.21 -1.44 13.86
C PRO A 380 -0.96 -1.77 12.94
N ALA A 381 -0.93 -2.92 12.26
CA ALA A 381 -2.04 -3.47 11.50
C ALA A 381 -3.21 -3.89 12.40
N ASP A 382 -2.92 -4.29 13.64
CA ASP A 382 -3.89 -4.66 14.66
C ASP A 382 -4.27 -3.43 15.50
N THR A 383 -5.53 -2.99 15.41
CA THR A 383 -6.01 -1.79 16.14
C THR A 383 -6.05 -1.97 17.66
N ARG A 384 -5.76 -3.17 18.18
CA ARG A 384 -5.60 -3.45 19.61
C ARG A 384 -4.17 -3.15 20.12
N ASN A 385 -3.20 -3.05 19.20
CA ASN A 385 -1.81 -2.71 19.50
C ASN A 385 -1.62 -1.18 19.60
N THR A 386 -0.49 -0.76 20.15
CA THR A 386 -0.18 0.64 20.42
C THR A 386 0.80 1.18 19.38
N ALA A 387 0.42 2.26 18.69
CA ALA A 387 1.31 2.96 17.78
C ALA A 387 2.51 3.58 18.53
N PRO A 388 3.72 3.65 17.91
CA PRO A 388 4.86 4.35 18.46
C PRO A 388 4.54 5.82 18.76
N ALA A 389 5.18 6.41 19.78
CA ALA A 389 4.86 7.78 20.22
C ALA A 389 5.04 8.86 19.13
N VAL A 390 5.92 8.64 18.15
CA VAL A 390 6.09 9.51 16.97
C VAL A 390 4.90 9.46 15.99
N LEU A 391 4.02 8.47 16.14
CA LEU A 391 2.79 8.23 15.38
C LEU A 391 1.53 8.33 16.26
N ASN A 392 1.58 9.03 17.40
CA ASN A 392 0.39 9.27 18.23
C ASN A 392 -0.73 9.93 17.41
N GLY A 393 -1.96 9.40 17.48
CA GLY A 393 -3.13 9.92 16.76
C GLY A 393 -3.38 9.30 15.38
N THR A 394 -2.47 8.48 14.84
CA THR A 394 -2.64 7.90 13.49
C THR A 394 -3.66 6.76 13.46
N VAL A 395 -3.74 5.95 14.53
CA VAL A 395 -4.74 4.86 14.66
C VAL A 395 -6.15 5.45 14.73
N GLU A 396 -6.34 6.50 15.54
CA GLU A 396 -7.60 7.23 15.65
C GLU A 396 -7.99 7.90 14.32
N THR A 397 -7.00 8.38 13.57
CA THR A 397 -7.22 8.97 12.23
C THR A 397 -7.73 7.92 11.24
N LEU A 398 -7.13 6.72 11.21
CA LEU A 398 -7.56 5.63 10.33
C LEU A 398 -8.94 5.08 10.73
N LEU A 399 -9.22 4.94 12.02
CA LEU A 399 -10.52 4.49 12.54
C LEU A 399 -11.64 5.51 12.29
N ALA A 400 -11.31 6.79 12.08
CA ALA A 400 -12.26 7.85 11.75
C ALA A 400 -12.41 8.11 10.24
N ALA A 401 -11.56 7.50 9.40
CA ALA A 401 -11.67 7.57 7.96
C ALA A 401 -12.78 6.64 7.43
N ASP A 402 -13.42 7.04 6.33
CA ASP A 402 -14.49 6.28 5.67
C ASP A 402 -14.03 5.94 4.23
N ALA A 403 -13.94 6.97 3.37
CA ALA A 403 -13.28 6.91 2.06
C ALA A 403 -11.92 7.65 2.13
N PRO A 404 -10.77 6.96 1.97
CA PRO A 404 -9.46 7.60 1.98
C PRO A 404 -9.10 8.21 0.63
N MET A 405 -8.46 9.39 0.66
CA MET A 405 -7.83 9.95 -0.54
C MET A 405 -6.72 9.02 -1.02
N SER A 406 -6.60 8.77 -2.33
CA SER A 406 -5.59 7.86 -2.85
C SER A 406 -4.20 8.51 -3.03
N TRP A 407 -3.15 7.70 -3.19
CA TRP A 407 -1.80 8.20 -3.47
C TRP A 407 -1.67 8.59 -4.96
N CYS A 408 -1.81 9.88 -5.26
CA CYS A 408 -1.73 10.42 -6.62
C CYS A 408 -2.66 9.73 -7.64
N GLY A 409 -3.74 9.06 -7.22
CA GLY A 409 -4.45 8.09 -8.05
C GLY A 409 -5.05 8.72 -9.30
N GLY A 410 -5.94 9.71 -9.13
CA GLY A 410 -6.51 10.43 -10.26
C GLY A 410 -5.47 11.20 -11.08
N LEU A 411 -4.31 11.56 -10.51
CA LEU A 411 -3.22 12.20 -11.27
C LEU A 411 -2.53 11.20 -12.22
N TYR A 412 -2.54 9.91 -11.88
CA TYR A 412 -1.93 8.82 -12.65
C TYR A 412 -2.94 7.85 -13.27
N GLU A 413 -4.18 8.28 -13.48
CA GLU A 413 -5.22 7.52 -14.18
C GLU A 413 -4.73 7.12 -15.59
N ASN A 414 -3.99 8.02 -16.27
CA ASN A 414 -3.23 7.67 -17.45
C ASN A 414 -1.80 7.24 -17.08
N ALA A 415 -1.61 5.92 -16.92
CA ALA A 415 -0.33 5.32 -16.57
C ALA A 415 0.80 5.61 -17.59
N ASP A 416 0.48 5.78 -18.88
CA ASP A 416 1.47 6.07 -19.93
C ASP A 416 2.07 7.48 -19.81
N LEU A 417 1.37 8.42 -19.17
CA LEU A 417 1.81 9.81 -18.97
C LEU A 417 2.44 10.06 -17.58
N LYS A 418 2.49 9.03 -16.72
CA LYS A 418 2.91 9.15 -15.31
C LYS A 418 4.26 9.84 -15.12
N SER A 419 5.25 9.52 -15.97
CA SER A 419 6.61 10.07 -15.84
C SER A 419 6.66 11.55 -16.21
N GLU A 420 5.97 11.94 -17.27
CA GLU A 420 5.91 13.28 -17.82
C GLU A 420 5.02 14.24 -17.01
N ILE A 421 4.01 13.70 -16.32
CA ILE A 421 3.22 14.39 -15.30
C ILE A 421 4.08 14.65 -14.06
N LYS A 422 4.84 13.64 -13.57
CA LYS A 422 5.74 13.83 -12.41
C LYS A 422 6.85 14.85 -12.70
N ASP A 423 7.44 14.82 -13.88
CA ASP A 423 8.42 15.82 -14.35
C ASP A 423 7.85 17.26 -14.37
N ARG A 424 6.57 17.44 -14.73
CA ARG A 424 5.89 18.73 -14.63
C ARG A 424 5.64 19.16 -13.20
N CYS A 425 5.22 18.24 -12.33
CA CYS A 425 5.07 18.51 -10.90
C CYS A 425 6.41 18.97 -10.31
N MET A 426 7.51 18.26 -10.57
CA MET A 426 8.85 18.66 -10.14
C MET A 426 9.21 20.08 -10.63
N LYS A 427 8.97 20.39 -11.91
CA LYS A 427 9.19 21.73 -12.49
C LYS A 427 8.33 22.84 -11.88
N LEU A 428 7.17 22.50 -11.30
CA LEU A 428 6.32 23.43 -10.55
C LEU A 428 7.02 23.89 -9.26
N PHE A 429 7.52 22.95 -8.45
CA PHE A 429 8.29 23.26 -7.24
C PHE A 429 9.65 23.90 -7.54
N GLU A 430 10.28 23.54 -8.67
CA GLU A 430 11.50 24.21 -9.15
C GLU A 430 11.30 25.67 -9.63
N GLY A 431 10.07 26.20 -9.59
CA GLY A 431 9.73 27.56 -10.03
C GLY A 431 9.90 27.80 -11.53
N LYS A 432 9.67 26.79 -12.38
CA LYS A 432 9.82 26.91 -13.85
C LYS A 432 8.62 27.53 -14.56
N PHE A 433 7.48 27.65 -13.88
CA PHE A 433 6.26 28.25 -14.41
C PHE A 433 6.02 29.62 -13.79
N ALA A 434 5.61 30.60 -14.60
CA ALA A 434 5.34 31.95 -14.13
C ALA A 434 3.92 32.08 -13.54
N THR A 435 2.97 31.29 -14.05
CA THR A 435 1.58 31.25 -13.58
C THR A 435 1.03 29.83 -13.58
N GLY A 436 -0.04 29.59 -12.81
CA GLY A 436 -0.76 28.31 -12.84
C GLY A 436 -1.37 27.97 -14.22
N ALA A 437 -1.69 28.98 -15.02
CA ALA A 437 -2.14 28.81 -16.41
C ALA A 437 -1.00 28.32 -17.33
N ASP A 438 0.24 28.80 -17.14
CA ASP A 438 1.40 28.28 -17.89
C ASP A 438 1.67 26.81 -17.54
N PHE A 439 1.50 26.43 -16.26
CA PHE A 439 1.60 25.04 -15.83
C PHE A 439 0.50 24.17 -16.48
N CYS A 440 -0.77 24.56 -16.38
CA CYS A 440 -1.89 23.80 -16.92
C CYS A 440 -1.83 23.66 -18.45
N LYS A 441 -1.40 24.71 -19.14
CA LYS A 441 -1.11 24.63 -20.57
C LYS A 441 -0.03 23.59 -20.88
N SER A 442 1.04 23.52 -20.07
CA SER A 442 2.08 22.50 -20.27
C SER A 442 1.57 21.08 -20.01
N MET A 443 0.62 20.90 -19.08
CA MET A 443 -0.07 19.63 -18.85
C MET A 443 -0.90 19.23 -20.07
N ASP A 444 -1.63 20.16 -20.69
CA ASP A 444 -2.37 19.92 -21.93
C ASP A 444 -1.47 19.55 -23.12
N GLU A 445 -0.20 19.97 -23.15
CA GLU A 445 0.79 19.57 -24.17
C GLU A 445 1.20 18.07 -24.10
N LEU A 446 0.58 17.28 -23.23
CA LEU A 446 0.71 15.80 -23.18
C LEU A 446 -0.30 15.03 -24.03
N TYR A 447 -1.35 15.70 -24.53
CA TYR A 447 -2.50 15.09 -25.21
C TYR A 447 -2.63 15.58 -26.66
#